data_AF-A0A0B7MUC7-F1
#
_entry.id   AF-A0A0B7MUC7-F1
#
_cell.length_a   1.000
_cell.length_b   1.000
_cell.length_c   1.000
_cell.angle_alpha   90.00
_cell.angle_beta   90.00
_cell.angle_gamma   90.00
#
_symmetry.space_group_name_H-M   'P 1'
#
loop_
_entity.id
_entity.type
_entity.pdbx_description
1 polymer ?
#
loop_
_entity_poly.entity_id
_entity_poly.type
_entity_poly.pdbx_seq_one_letter_code
_entity_poly.pdbx_strand_id
1 'polypeptide(L)'
;MLKRISQLGIISGRNKCQNSYRLVAPRRLFTTETSETAEHAIKETYRAKQRKFGVGTALLCTIPFFTFYLGCWQVQRLRWKVNYIQTLEDRLHREPIPLPKRINPNVLDEYEYRKVYAKGHYRHDQEILLGPRTRGDGNAGYFVITPFERDNGTTILVKRGWISPDKKDQKLRPESLETGQVEVVGLIRVNEERNAFTPDNDIERNQWYWADVDTIAKMFNAQPIMVERVSGKDYH
;
A
#
# COMPACT_ATOMS: atom_id res chain seq x y z
N MET A 1 30.12 -71.19 18.67
CA MET A 1 31.17 -72.21 18.90
C MET A 1 32.45 -71.45 19.21
N LEU A 2 32.95 -71.47 20.46
CA LEU A 2 33.94 -72.43 20.98
C LEU A 2 35.25 -72.34 20.17
N LYS A 3 36.45 -72.04 20.67
CA LYS A 3 37.15 -72.23 21.96
C LYS A 3 38.39 -71.29 21.90
N ARG A 4 38.81 -70.61 22.97
CA ARG A 4 39.58 -71.11 24.14
C ARG A 4 40.93 -71.78 23.78
N ILE A 5 42.00 -71.12 24.25
CA ILE A 5 42.97 -71.64 25.25
C ILE A 5 44.25 -72.37 24.81
N SER A 6 45.27 -72.06 25.62
CA SER A 6 46.47 -72.80 26.01
C SER A 6 47.71 -72.65 25.14
N GLN A 7 48.82 -72.09 25.66
CA GLN A 7 49.74 -72.68 26.67
C GLN A 7 50.34 -74.00 26.14
N LEU A 8 51.62 -74.36 26.26
CA LEU A 8 52.76 -73.96 27.10
C LEU A 8 53.95 -74.82 26.58
N GLY A 9 55.19 -74.51 27.00
CA GLY A 9 56.35 -75.44 26.87
C GLY A 9 57.44 -74.88 25.97
N ILE A 10 58.39 -74.04 26.43
CA ILE A 10 59.49 -74.27 27.39
C ILE A 10 60.53 -75.30 26.91
N ILE A 11 61.79 -74.83 26.83
CA ILE A 11 63.05 -75.35 27.41
C ILE A 11 64.20 -75.47 26.38
N SER A 12 65.26 -74.71 26.67
CA SER A 12 66.68 -75.09 26.65
C SER A 12 67.57 -74.63 25.50
N GLY A 13 68.63 -73.90 25.85
CA GLY A 13 69.83 -73.78 25.01
C GLY A 13 70.74 -72.59 25.30
N ARG A 14 71.51 -72.67 26.40
CA ARG A 14 72.92 -72.21 26.61
C ARG A 14 73.54 -71.33 25.49
N ASN A 15 74.35 -70.30 25.72
CA ASN A 15 75.24 -69.97 26.83
C ASN A 15 75.75 -68.52 26.67
N LYS A 16 75.94 -67.86 27.82
CA LYS A 16 76.98 -66.87 28.17
C LYS A 16 77.68 -66.12 27.04
N CYS A 17 77.54 -64.79 27.06
CA CYS A 17 78.70 -63.91 27.25
C CYS A 17 78.26 -62.69 28.07
N GLN A 18 78.81 -62.60 29.28
CA GLN A 18 78.81 -61.39 30.10
C GLN A 18 79.60 -60.31 29.36
N ASN A 19 79.03 -59.13 29.17
CA ASN A 19 79.85 -57.94 29.26
C ASN A 19 79.05 -56.81 29.91
N SER A 20 79.53 -56.46 31.09
CA SER A 20 79.04 -55.39 31.92
C SER A 20 79.48 -54.05 31.34
N TYR A 21 78.53 -53.24 30.89
CA TYR A 21 78.70 -51.79 30.82
C TYR A 21 77.52 -51.15 31.52
N ARG A 22 77.83 -50.65 32.72
CA ARG A 22 76.99 -49.84 33.58
C ARG A 22 76.81 -48.48 32.88
N LEU A 23 75.73 -48.33 32.10
CA LEU A 23 75.31 -47.01 31.62
C LEU A 23 74.28 -46.45 32.59
N VAL A 24 74.79 -45.50 33.37
CA VAL A 24 74.09 -44.63 34.30
C VAL A 24 72.84 -44.06 33.64
N ALA A 25 71.67 -44.29 34.25
CA ALA A 25 70.45 -43.62 33.83
C ALA A 25 70.63 -42.11 34.01
N PRO A 26 70.54 -41.29 32.95
CA PRO A 26 70.50 -39.86 33.14
C PRO A 26 69.14 -39.52 33.76
N ARG A 27 69.18 -39.06 35.01
CA ARG A 27 68.14 -38.25 35.63
C ARG A 27 67.86 -37.10 34.67
N ARG A 28 66.81 -37.19 33.83
CA ARG A 28 66.36 -36.07 33.00
C ARG A 28 65.94 -34.96 33.96
N LEU A 29 66.84 -34.01 34.19
CA LEU A 29 66.44 -32.67 34.55
C LEU A 29 65.55 -32.17 33.42
N PHE A 30 64.29 -31.90 33.75
CA PHE A 30 63.40 -31.12 32.90
C PHE A 30 64.05 -29.74 32.76
N THR A 31 64.77 -29.52 31.66
CA THR A 31 65.24 -28.19 31.28
C THR A 31 64.03 -27.40 30.77
N THR A 32 63.68 -26.34 31.50
CA THR A 32 62.59 -25.41 31.17
C THR A 32 62.69 -24.84 29.75
N GLU A 33 63.89 -24.81 29.15
CA GLU A 33 64.14 -24.36 27.79
C GLU A 33 63.43 -25.18 26.69
N THR A 34 63.20 -26.48 26.90
CA THR A 34 62.46 -27.32 25.93
C THR A 34 60.95 -27.10 25.97
N SER A 35 60.43 -26.59 27.10
CA SER A 35 59.00 -26.27 27.21
C SER A 35 58.63 -24.96 26.51
N GLU A 36 59.47 -23.92 26.63
CA GLU A 36 59.23 -22.64 25.97
C GLU A 36 59.36 -22.75 24.44
N THR A 37 60.36 -23.47 23.96
CA THR A 37 60.54 -23.70 22.51
C THR A 37 59.44 -24.57 21.92
N ALA A 38 58.94 -25.57 22.66
CA ALA A 38 57.79 -26.38 22.25
C ALA A 38 56.48 -25.57 22.27
N GLU A 39 56.24 -24.74 23.28
CA GLU A 39 55.07 -23.86 23.33
C GLU A 39 55.11 -22.80 22.22
N HIS A 40 56.27 -22.26 21.87
CA HIS A 40 56.43 -21.33 20.75
C HIS A 40 56.20 -22.02 19.39
N ALA A 41 56.68 -23.24 19.20
CA ALA A 41 56.44 -24.02 17.98
C ALA A 41 54.95 -24.43 17.84
N ILE A 42 54.28 -24.70 18.96
CA ILE A 42 52.83 -24.94 18.99
C ILE A 42 52.08 -23.63 18.70
N LYS A 43 52.45 -22.49 19.28
CA LYS A 43 51.81 -21.18 18.96
C LYS A 43 51.99 -20.76 17.50
N GLU A 44 53.13 -21.04 16.89
CA GLU A 44 53.38 -20.81 15.47
C GLU A 44 52.49 -21.68 14.56
N THR A 45 52.31 -22.95 14.91
CA THR A 45 51.50 -23.90 14.12
C THR A 45 49.99 -23.73 14.31
N TYR A 46 49.54 -23.20 15.46
CA TYR A 46 48.13 -22.87 15.74
C TYR A 46 47.79 -21.40 15.49
N ARG A 47 48.56 -20.68 14.67
CA ARG A 47 48.20 -19.33 14.25
C ARG A 47 47.04 -19.41 13.25
N ALA A 48 45.82 -19.48 13.76
CA ALA A 48 44.60 -19.45 12.97
C ALA A 48 44.69 -18.30 11.96
N LYS A 49 44.70 -18.63 10.66
CA LYS A 49 44.79 -17.67 9.57
C LYS A 49 43.59 -16.72 9.69
N GLN A 50 43.80 -15.53 10.25
CA GLN A 50 42.78 -14.48 10.32
C GLN A 50 42.33 -14.18 8.88
N ARG A 51 41.16 -14.71 8.50
CA ARG A 51 40.53 -14.38 7.22
C ARG A 51 40.10 -12.93 7.32
N LYS A 52 40.89 -12.03 6.74
CA LYS A 52 40.48 -10.64 6.55
C LYS A 52 39.27 -10.68 5.63
N PHE A 53 38.08 -10.45 6.18
CA PHE A 53 36.86 -10.28 5.39
C PHE A 53 37.13 -9.12 4.44
N GLY A 54 37.35 -9.43 3.16
CA GLY A 54 37.65 -8.44 2.15
C GLY A 54 36.40 -7.61 1.83
N VAL A 55 36.62 -6.40 1.33
CA VAL A 55 35.55 -5.51 0.84
C VAL A 55 34.60 -6.22 -0.13
N GLY A 56 35.10 -7.18 -0.91
CA GLY A 56 34.30 -8.02 -1.82
C GLY A 56 33.28 -8.93 -1.11
N THR A 57 33.61 -9.50 0.06
CA THR A 57 32.65 -10.30 0.84
C THR A 57 31.59 -9.41 1.47
N ALA A 58 31.96 -8.22 1.92
CA ALA A 58 30.99 -7.24 2.42
C ALA A 58 30.01 -6.82 1.32
N LEU A 59 30.49 -6.51 0.10
CA LEU A 59 29.66 -6.16 -1.05
C LEU A 59 28.71 -7.30 -1.46
N LEU A 60 29.19 -8.55 -1.47
CA LEU A 60 28.35 -9.71 -1.79
C LEU A 60 27.19 -9.86 -0.79
N CYS A 61 27.45 -9.58 0.49
CA CYS A 61 26.44 -9.66 1.53
C CYS A 61 25.45 -8.48 1.50
N THR A 62 25.82 -7.28 1.05
CA THR A 62 24.90 -6.12 1.04
C THR A 62 23.76 -6.28 0.02
N ILE A 63 24.02 -6.95 -1.10
CA ILE A 63 23.02 -7.18 -2.17
C ILE A 63 21.77 -7.92 -1.66
N PRO A 64 21.86 -9.10 -0.99
CA PRO A 64 20.68 -9.80 -0.47
C PRO A 64 19.97 -9.00 0.63
N PHE A 65 20.69 -8.25 1.48
CA PHE A 65 20.04 -7.39 2.48
C PHE A 65 19.25 -6.25 1.83
N PHE A 66 19.81 -5.61 0.82
CA PHE A 66 19.16 -4.50 0.13
C PHE A 66 17.94 -4.97 -0.69
N THR A 67 18.06 -6.09 -1.39
CA THR A 67 16.94 -6.69 -2.14
C THR A 67 15.82 -7.18 -1.22
N PHE A 68 16.14 -7.77 -0.06
CA PHE A 68 15.13 -8.12 0.94
C PHE A 68 14.44 -6.89 1.52
N TYR A 69 15.20 -5.84 1.83
CA TYR A 69 14.65 -4.57 2.31
C TYR A 69 13.69 -3.96 1.27
N LEU A 70 14.09 -3.89 0.01
CA LEU A 70 13.23 -3.43 -1.08
C LEU A 70 12.02 -4.33 -1.28
N GLY A 71 12.17 -5.65 -1.19
CA GLY A 71 11.06 -6.60 -1.27
C GLY A 71 10.04 -6.39 -0.16
N CYS A 72 10.51 -6.21 1.08
CA CYS A 72 9.65 -5.89 2.23
C CYS A 72 8.94 -4.55 2.02
N TRP A 73 9.65 -3.54 1.55
CA TRP A 73 9.07 -2.23 1.22
C TRP A 73 7.99 -2.33 0.13
N GLN A 74 8.22 -3.11 -0.93
CA GLN A 74 7.23 -3.33 -1.99
C GLN A 74 5.96 -4.01 -1.44
N VAL A 75 6.10 -5.01 -0.57
CA VAL A 75 4.95 -5.68 0.08
C VAL A 75 4.21 -4.71 1.00
N GLN A 76 4.92 -3.92 1.80
CA GLN A 76 4.30 -2.88 2.63
C GLN A 76 3.60 -1.83 1.75
N ARG A 77 4.25 -1.42 0.65
CA ARG A 77 3.71 -0.48 -0.35
C ARG A 77 2.47 -1.06 -1.05
N LEU A 78 2.37 -2.37 -1.20
CA LEU A 78 1.17 -3.00 -1.73
C LEU A 78 0.06 -3.05 -0.68
N ARG A 79 0.40 -3.44 0.56
CA ARG A 79 -0.58 -3.58 1.65
C ARG A 79 -1.33 -2.29 1.97
N TRP A 80 -0.66 -1.13 2.00
CA TRP A 80 -1.39 0.13 2.24
C TRP A 80 -2.36 0.44 1.10
N LYS A 81 -1.99 0.16 -0.16
CA LYS A 81 -2.89 0.36 -1.30
C LYS A 81 -4.11 -0.55 -1.21
N VAL A 82 -3.89 -1.83 -0.91
CA VAL A 82 -4.97 -2.82 -0.79
C VAL A 82 -5.91 -2.44 0.35
N ASN A 83 -5.37 -2.10 1.54
CA ASN A 83 -6.20 -1.68 2.68
C ASN A 83 -7.02 -0.42 2.36
N TYR A 84 -6.44 0.53 1.62
CA TYR A 84 -7.15 1.73 1.20
C TYR A 84 -8.31 1.40 0.24
N ILE A 85 -8.07 0.56 -0.76
CA ILE A 85 -9.11 0.09 -1.70
C ILE A 85 -10.21 -0.67 -0.95
N GLN A 86 -9.84 -1.59 -0.06
CA GLN A 86 -10.80 -2.34 0.76
C GLN A 86 -11.66 -1.41 1.61
N THR A 87 -11.07 -0.37 2.21
CA THR A 87 -11.82 0.63 2.98
C THR A 87 -12.83 1.38 2.11
N LEU A 88 -12.47 1.71 0.86
CA LEU A 88 -13.36 2.35 -0.09
C LEU A 88 -14.47 1.40 -0.57
N GLU A 89 -14.13 0.15 -0.88
CA GLU A 89 -15.09 -0.89 -1.25
C GLU A 89 -16.10 -1.12 -0.12
N ASP A 90 -15.64 -1.22 1.12
CA ASP A 90 -16.52 -1.36 2.30
C ASP A 90 -17.49 -0.18 2.42
N ARG A 91 -17.02 1.06 2.20
CA ARG A 91 -17.88 2.25 2.21
C ARG A 91 -18.90 2.23 1.08
N LEU A 92 -18.49 1.75 -0.09
CA LEU A 92 -19.34 1.63 -1.28
C LEU A 92 -20.42 0.55 -1.11
N HIS A 93 -20.13 -0.55 -0.42
CA HIS A 93 -21.10 -1.65 -0.25
C HIS A 93 -22.04 -1.47 0.94
N ARG A 94 -21.75 -0.56 1.87
CA ARG A 94 -22.65 -0.24 2.99
C ARG A 94 -23.99 0.28 2.51
N GLU A 95 -25.03 -0.02 3.29
CA GLU A 95 -26.37 0.47 3.03
C GLU A 95 -26.43 2.01 3.01
N PRO A 96 -27.23 2.59 2.09
CA PRO A 96 -27.43 4.03 2.01
C PRO A 96 -28.01 4.59 3.32
N ILE A 97 -27.42 5.66 3.83
CA ILE A 97 -27.93 6.36 5.01
C ILE A 97 -28.73 7.61 4.61
N PRO A 98 -29.75 8.01 5.37
CA PRO A 98 -30.45 9.27 5.10
C PRO A 98 -29.49 10.44 5.30
N LEU A 99 -29.48 11.38 4.36
CA LEU A 99 -28.62 12.54 4.46
C LEU A 99 -29.11 13.48 5.60
N PRO A 100 -28.28 13.84 6.59
CA PRO A 100 -28.71 14.67 7.72
C PRO A 100 -29.07 16.10 7.26
N LYS A 101 -29.83 16.83 8.10
CA LYS A 101 -30.34 18.16 7.74
C LYS A 101 -29.23 19.19 7.55
N ARG A 102 -28.20 19.18 8.40
CA ARG A 102 -27.01 20.03 8.29
C ARG A 102 -25.78 19.15 8.32
N ILE A 103 -24.88 19.36 7.37
CA ILE A 103 -23.63 18.64 7.25
C ILE A 103 -22.51 19.64 7.59
N ASN A 104 -21.61 19.23 8.47
CA ASN A 104 -20.41 20.01 8.75
C ASN A 104 -19.37 19.71 7.67
N PRO A 105 -18.82 20.71 6.97
CA PRO A 105 -17.80 20.48 5.93
C PRO A 105 -16.57 19.76 6.47
N ASN A 106 -16.20 20.01 7.73
CA ASN A 106 -15.02 19.43 8.37
C ASN A 106 -15.06 17.91 8.54
N VAL A 107 -16.25 17.30 8.55
CA VAL A 107 -16.37 15.83 8.66
C VAL A 107 -16.60 15.17 7.30
N LEU A 108 -16.72 15.96 6.22
CA LEU A 108 -17.15 15.46 4.92
C LEU A 108 -16.16 14.44 4.34
N ASP A 109 -14.86 14.65 4.56
CA ASP A 109 -13.78 13.77 4.10
C ASP A 109 -13.89 12.35 4.68
N GLU A 110 -14.40 12.21 5.91
CA GLU A 110 -14.62 10.90 6.52
C GLU A 110 -15.75 10.12 5.84
N TYR A 111 -16.71 10.84 5.25
CA TYR A 111 -17.89 10.29 4.57
C TYR A 111 -17.73 10.24 3.04
N GLU A 112 -16.57 10.59 2.49
CA GLU A 112 -16.31 10.44 1.06
C GLU A 112 -16.54 8.99 0.64
N TYR A 113 -17.21 8.80 -0.51
CA TYR A 113 -17.65 7.50 -1.05
C TYR A 113 -18.71 6.77 -0.21
N ARG A 114 -19.31 7.41 0.80
CA ARG A 114 -20.46 6.82 1.50
C ARG A 114 -21.74 6.98 0.67
N LYS A 115 -22.49 5.88 0.53
CA LYS A 115 -23.83 5.91 -0.06
C LYS A 115 -24.81 6.64 0.86
N VAL A 116 -25.54 7.59 0.29
CA VAL A 116 -26.59 8.37 0.94
C VAL A 116 -27.82 8.44 0.06
N TYR A 117 -28.98 8.66 0.69
CA TYR A 117 -30.20 8.98 -0.03
C TYR A 117 -30.85 10.28 0.48
N ALA A 118 -31.51 10.98 -0.44
CA ALA A 118 -32.26 12.20 -0.16
C ALA A 118 -33.54 12.25 -1.00
N LYS A 119 -34.62 12.76 -0.41
CA LYS A 119 -35.92 12.96 -1.08
C LYS A 119 -36.20 14.45 -1.26
N GLY A 120 -36.78 14.80 -2.40
CA GLY A 120 -36.94 16.20 -2.80
C GLY A 120 -37.18 16.35 -4.30
N HIS A 121 -36.92 17.54 -4.84
CA HIS A 121 -37.08 17.84 -6.26
C HIS A 121 -35.85 18.50 -6.86
N TYR A 122 -35.63 18.27 -8.15
CA TYR A 122 -34.55 18.91 -8.90
C TYR A 122 -34.93 20.32 -9.36
N ARG A 123 -33.98 21.24 -9.27
CA ARG A 123 -34.05 22.58 -9.85
C ARG A 123 -33.40 22.61 -11.21
N HIS A 124 -34.15 22.09 -12.19
CA HIS A 124 -33.72 22.01 -13.59
C HIS A 124 -33.49 23.40 -14.23
N ASP A 125 -34.04 24.47 -13.64
CA ASP A 125 -33.78 25.87 -14.00
C ASP A 125 -32.35 26.33 -13.72
N GLN A 126 -31.64 25.65 -12.82
CA GLN A 126 -30.33 26.04 -12.30
C GLN A 126 -29.26 24.96 -12.54
N GLU A 127 -29.36 24.22 -13.64
CA GLU A 127 -28.35 23.23 -13.99
C GLU A 127 -27.03 23.86 -14.46
N ILE A 128 -25.93 23.21 -14.07
CA ILE A 128 -24.56 23.52 -14.47
C ILE A 128 -24.02 22.37 -15.31
N LEU A 129 -23.27 22.73 -16.35
CA LEU A 129 -22.53 21.80 -17.18
C LEU A 129 -21.04 21.91 -16.87
N LEU A 130 -20.47 20.83 -16.35
CA LEU A 130 -19.06 20.69 -16.03
C LEU A 130 -18.34 19.98 -17.18
N GLY A 131 -17.46 20.68 -17.90
CA GLY A 131 -16.70 20.09 -18.99
C GLY A 131 -15.74 21.06 -19.68
N PRO A 132 -15.03 20.61 -20.72
CA PRO A 132 -15.11 19.27 -21.31
C PRO A 132 -14.48 18.18 -20.43
N ARG A 133 -15.18 17.06 -20.25
CA ARG A 133 -14.66 15.85 -19.58
C ARG A 133 -14.81 14.65 -20.50
N THR A 134 -13.68 13.98 -20.73
CA THR A 134 -13.64 12.76 -21.52
C THR A 134 -14.11 11.58 -20.68
N ARG A 135 -15.08 10.82 -21.20
CA ARG A 135 -15.48 9.53 -20.62
C ARG A 135 -14.49 8.46 -21.08
N GLY A 136 -14.39 7.33 -20.37
CA GLY A 136 -13.41 6.26 -20.64
C GLY A 136 -13.45 5.65 -22.06
N ASP A 137 -14.47 5.98 -22.85
CA ASP A 137 -14.65 5.65 -24.26
C ASP A 137 -13.97 6.64 -25.23
N GLY A 138 -13.35 7.71 -24.73
CA GLY A 138 -12.66 8.73 -25.52
C GLY A 138 -13.55 9.87 -26.01
N ASN A 139 -14.84 9.83 -25.71
CA ASN A 139 -15.78 10.89 -26.09
C ASN A 139 -15.74 12.03 -25.08
N ALA A 140 -15.55 13.25 -25.59
CA ALA A 140 -15.66 14.46 -24.78
C ALA A 140 -17.14 14.78 -24.53
N GLY A 141 -17.48 15.20 -23.32
CA GLY A 141 -18.82 15.66 -22.97
C GLY A 141 -18.84 16.45 -21.67
N TYR A 142 -20.00 16.49 -21.04
CA TYR A 142 -20.24 17.33 -19.86
C TYR A 142 -20.89 16.52 -18.74
N PHE A 143 -20.51 16.78 -17.49
CA PHE A 143 -21.27 16.32 -16.34
C PHE A 143 -22.34 17.33 -15.98
N VAL A 144 -23.56 16.86 -15.74
CA VAL A 144 -24.67 17.71 -15.31
C VAL A 144 -24.69 17.76 -13.78
N ILE A 145 -24.57 18.95 -13.23
CA ILE A 145 -24.75 19.22 -11.80
C ILE A 145 -26.04 20.01 -11.64
N THR A 146 -26.95 19.52 -10.81
CA THR A 146 -28.25 20.17 -10.59
C THR A 146 -28.48 20.35 -9.09
N PRO A 147 -28.88 21.56 -8.64
CA PRO A 147 -29.33 21.74 -7.26
C PRO A 147 -30.58 20.90 -6.99
N PHE A 148 -30.59 20.24 -5.83
CA PHE A 148 -31.68 19.37 -5.39
C PHE A 148 -32.21 19.89 -4.06
N GLU A 149 -33.45 20.35 -4.07
CA GLU A 149 -34.13 20.85 -2.89
C GLU A 149 -34.79 19.69 -2.15
N ARG A 150 -34.34 19.46 -0.92
CA ARG A 150 -34.86 18.37 -0.09
C ARG A 150 -36.13 18.78 0.63
N ASP A 151 -36.97 17.80 0.96
CA ASP A 151 -38.20 17.99 1.74
C ASP A 151 -37.97 18.71 3.09
N ASN A 152 -36.75 18.60 3.64
CA ASN A 152 -36.34 19.24 4.88
C ASN A 152 -36.01 20.76 4.74
N GLY A 153 -36.21 21.35 3.55
CA GLY A 153 -35.98 22.76 3.24
C GLY A 153 -34.52 23.13 3.02
N THR A 154 -33.68 22.18 2.61
CA THR A 154 -32.25 22.41 2.39
C THR A 154 -31.83 21.90 1.04
N THR A 155 -30.99 22.67 0.36
CA THR A 155 -30.53 22.36 -1.00
C THR A 155 -29.17 21.68 -0.97
N ILE A 156 -28.98 20.66 -1.80
CA ILE A 156 -27.70 19.95 -2.00
C ILE A 156 -27.36 19.95 -3.48
N LEU A 157 -26.09 19.74 -3.83
CA LEU A 157 -25.68 19.60 -5.23
C LEU A 157 -25.67 18.13 -5.62
N VAL A 158 -26.30 17.80 -6.76
CA VAL A 158 -26.32 16.42 -7.27
C VAL A 158 -25.64 16.37 -8.63
N LYS A 159 -24.54 15.61 -8.73
CA LYS A 159 -23.92 15.25 -10.02
C LYS A 159 -24.75 14.10 -10.61
N ARG A 160 -25.53 14.40 -11.64
CA ARG A 160 -26.55 13.51 -12.20
C ARG A 160 -25.98 12.45 -13.15
N GLY A 161 -24.93 12.79 -13.88
CA GLY A 161 -24.32 11.92 -14.88
C GLY A 161 -23.62 12.70 -15.99
N TRP A 162 -23.10 11.96 -16.96
CA TRP A 162 -22.42 12.49 -18.15
C TRP A 162 -23.40 12.61 -19.32
N ILE A 163 -23.25 13.66 -20.13
CA ILE A 163 -24.00 13.88 -21.36
C ILE A 163 -23.05 14.15 -22.54
N SER A 164 -23.46 13.71 -23.73
CA SER A 164 -22.81 14.06 -24.99
C SER A 164 -22.94 15.57 -25.26
N PRO A 165 -21.97 16.21 -25.94
CA PRO A 165 -22.09 17.60 -26.40
C PRO A 165 -23.35 17.86 -27.23
N ASP A 166 -23.87 16.86 -27.94
CA ASP A 166 -25.10 17.00 -28.74
C ASP A 166 -26.35 17.18 -27.86
N LYS A 167 -26.31 16.69 -26.62
CA LYS A 167 -27.40 16.79 -25.62
C LYS A 167 -27.18 17.93 -24.63
N LYS A 168 -26.36 18.92 -25.00
CA LYS A 168 -26.07 20.10 -24.18
C LYS A 168 -27.33 20.92 -23.89
N ASP A 169 -28.20 21.08 -24.89
CA ASP A 169 -29.50 21.74 -24.69
C ASP A 169 -30.45 20.81 -23.94
N GLN A 170 -31.00 21.32 -22.84
CA GLN A 170 -31.95 20.64 -21.98
C GLN A 170 -33.18 20.12 -22.75
N LYS A 171 -33.61 20.83 -23.79
CA LYS A 171 -34.75 20.45 -24.65
C LYS A 171 -34.52 19.15 -25.41
N LEU A 172 -33.26 18.78 -25.64
CA LEU A 172 -32.89 17.57 -26.36
C LEU A 172 -32.85 16.33 -25.46
N ARG A 173 -33.15 16.48 -24.16
CA ARG A 173 -33.11 15.40 -23.16
C ARG A 173 -34.28 15.43 -22.17
N PRO A 174 -35.54 15.42 -22.62
CA PRO A 174 -36.71 15.45 -21.74
C PRO A 174 -36.76 14.26 -20.78
N GLU A 175 -36.22 13.10 -21.16
CA GLU A 175 -36.12 11.90 -20.33
C GLU A 175 -35.22 12.10 -19.10
N SER A 176 -34.29 13.05 -19.17
CA SER A 176 -33.44 13.41 -18.05
C SER A 176 -34.15 14.36 -17.07
N LEU A 177 -35.27 14.98 -17.43
CA LEU A 177 -35.95 15.95 -16.59
C LEU A 177 -36.98 15.26 -15.71
N GLU A 178 -36.49 14.62 -14.64
CA GLU A 178 -37.34 14.02 -13.62
C GLU A 178 -38.14 15.15 -12.92
N THR A 179 -39.45 15.20 -13.15
CA THR A 179 -40.35 16.19 -12.53
C THR A 179 -41.05 15.60 -11.30
N GLY A 180 -41.27 16.44 -10.29
CA GLY A 180 -41.90 16.04 -9.03
C GLY A 180 -40.92 15.56 -7.97
N GLN A 181 -41.44 14.81 -6.99
CA GLN A 181 -40.67 14.32 -5.85
C GLN A 181 -39.92 13.03 -6.24
N VAL A 182 -38.59 13.07 -6.10
CA VAL A 182 -37.67 11.99 -6.47
C VAL A 182 -36.83 11.62 -5.25
N GLU A 183 -36.50 10.32 -5.14
CA GLU A 183 -35.47 9.84 -4.23
C GLU A 183 -34.14 9.67 -4.98
N VAL A 184 -33.12 10.42 -4.55
CA VAL A 184 -31.78 10.37 -5.11
C VAL A 184 -30.90 9.53 -4.22
N VAL A 185 -30.36 8.44 -4.76
CA VAL A 185 -29.33 7.63 -4.12
C VAL A 185 -27.99 7.94 -4.78
N GLY A 186 -26.99 8.33 -3.98
CA GLY A 186 -25.69 8.73 -4.50
C GLY A 186 -24.54 8.59 -3.50
N LEU A 187 -23.33 8.83 -4.00
CA LEU A 187 -22.10 8.85 -3.21
C LEU A 187 -21.75 10.28 -2.86
N ILE A 188 -21.32 10.50 -1.63
CA ILE A 188 -20.74 11.78 -1.24
C ILE A 188 -19.40 11.97 -1.94
N ARG A 189 -19.24 13.13 -2.57
CA ARG A 189 -17.99 13.62 -3.16
C ARG A 189 -17.57 14.91 -2.46
N VAL A 190 -16.30 14.96 -2.09
CA VAL A 190 -15.64 16.18 -1.62
C VAL A 190 -15.29 17.09 -2.80
N ASN A 191 -14.87 18.32 -2.50
CA ASN A 191 -14.50 19.30 -3.51
C ASN A 191 -13.36 18.77 -4.39
N GLU A 192 -13.45 18.95 -5.72
CA GLU A 192 -12.40 18.51 -6.64
C GLU A 192 -11.22 19.50 -6.54
N GLU A 193 -10.01 19.01 -6.24
CA GLU A 193 -8.81 19.87 -6.26
C GLU A 193 -8.46 20.27 -7.70
N ARG A 194 -8.25 21.58 -7.91
CA ARG A 194 -7.83 22.13 -9.21
C ARG A 194 -6.40 21.71 -9.53
N ASN A 195 -6.20 21.08 -10.69
CA ASN A 195 -4.86 20.83 -11.21
C ASN A 195 -4.24 22.10 -11.83
N ALA A 196 -2.91 22.21 -11.85
CA ALA A 196 -2.19 23.38 -12.38
C ALA A 196 -2.46 23.66 -13.87
N PHE A 197 -2.94 22.67 -14.61
CA PHE A 197 -3.25 22.78 -16.05
C PHE A 197 -4.74 23.04 -16.34
N THR A 198 -5.59 23.13 -15.31
CA THR A 198 -7.02 23.37 -15.47
C THR A 198 -7.28 24.88 -15.45
N PRO A 199 -7.96 25.44 -16.48
CA PRO A 199 -8.37 26.84 -16.49
C PRO A 199 -9.29 27.19 -15.32
N ASP A 200 -9.37 28.47 -14.99
CA ASP A 200 -10.32 28.97 -14.01
C ASP A 200 -11.77 28.90 -14.53
N ASN A 201 -12.72 28.70 -13.62
CA ASN A 201 -14.14 28.68 -13.94
C ASN A 201 -14.63 30.10 -14.27
N ASP A 202 -15.50 30.23 -15.27
CA ASP A 202 -16.14 31.49 -15.64
C ASP A 202 -17.60 31.47 -15.16
N ILE A 203 -17.82 32.11 -14.01
CA ILE A 203 -19.12 32.19 -13.33
C ILE A 203 -20.14 32.98 -14.18
N GLU A 204 -19.71 34.05 -14.85
CA GLU A 204 -20.60 34.94 -15.60
C GLU A 204 -21.13 34.25 -16.85
N ARG A 205 -20.30 33.45 -17.53
CA ARG A 205 -20.68 32.69 -18.72
C ARG A 205 -21.21 31.30 -18.43
N ASN A 206 -21.35 30.93 -17.14
CA ASN A 206 -21.73 29.60 -16.68
C ASN A 206 -20.85 28.48 -17.30
N GLN A 207 -19.53 28.71 -17.39
CA GLN A 207 -18.57 27.74 -17.91
C GLN A 207 -17.72 27.18 -16.77
N TRP A 208 -17.82 25.86 -16.57
CA TRP A 208 -17.21 25.18 -15.45
C TRP A 208 -16.29 24.07 -15.96
N TYR A 209 -15.00 24.15 -15.63
CA TYR A 209 -13.97 23.18 -16.01
C TYR A 209 -13.71 22.17 -14.87
N TRP A 210 -13.81 22.63 -13.63
CA TRP A 210 -13.69 21.82 -12.41
C TRP A 210 -14.84 22.10 -11.44
N ALA A 211 -15.20 21.09 -10.65
CA ALA A 211 -16.37 21.15 -9.80
C ALA A 211 -16.04 21.86 -8.48
N ASP A 212 -16.07 23.19 -8.49
CA ASP A 212 -15.94 24.01 -7.28
C ASP A 212 -17.24 23.95 -6.47
N VAL A 213 -17.31 22.97 -5.56
CA VAL A 213 -18.51 22.70 -4.76
C VAL A 213 -18.87 23.91 -3.91
N ASP A 214 -17.89 24.62 -3.37
CA ASP A 214 -18.12 25.76 -2.48
C ASP A 214 -18.71 26.96 -3.23
N THR A 215 -18.17 27.28 -4.40
CA THR A 215 -18.65 28.39 -5.23
C THR A 215 -20.04 28.08 -5.80
N ILE A 216 -20.25 26.86 -6.29
CA ILE A 216 -21.57 26.41 -6.79
C ILE A 216 -22.60 26.43 -5.66
N ALA A 217 -22.24 25.95 -4.47
CA ALA A 217 -23.14 25.92 -3.32
C ALA A 217 -23.54 27.33 -2.88
N LYS A 218 -22.60 28.28 -2.84
CA LYS A 218 -22.90 29.69 -2.53
C LYS A 218 -23.84 30.32 -3.56
N MET A 219 -23.65 30.03 -4.84
CA MET A 219 -24.48 30.58 -5.92
C MET A 219 -25.96 30.17 -5.79
N PHE A 220 -26.21 28.92 -5.41
CA PHE A 220 -27.57 28.37 -5.32
C PHE A 220 -28.10 28.25 -3.89
N ASN A 221 -27.43 28.88 -2.91
CA ASN A 221 -27.76 28.77 -1.49
C ASN A 221 -27.91 27.31 -1.01
N ALA A 222 -27.05 26.43 -1.54
CA ALA A 222 -26.98 25.03 -1.19
C ALA A 222 -25.91 24.76 -0.13
N GLN A 223 -25.96 23.58 0.47
CA GLN A 223 -24.85 23.11 1.31
C GLN A 223 -23.65 22.76 0.43
N PRO A 224 -22.41 22.99 0.91
CA PRO A 224 -21.17 22.68 0.18
C PRO A 224 -20.91 21.17 0.21
N ILE A 225 -21.82 20.41 -0.40
CA ILE A 225 -21.74 18.96 -0.57
C ILE A 225 -22.21 18.61 -1.97
N MET A 226 -21.46 17.73 -2.61
CA MET A 226 -21.85 17.14 -3.88
C MET A 226 -22.16 15.65 -3.70
N VAL A 227 -23.31 15.24 -4.22
CA VAL A 227 -23.74 13.84 -4.23
C VAL A 227 -23.74 13.35 -5.67
N GLU A 228 -22.90 12.37 -5.98
CA GLU A 228 -22.86 11.71 -7.29
C GLU A 228 -23.89 10.59 -7.34
N ARG A 229 -24.90 10.73 -8.20
CA ARG A 229 -26.00 9.76 -8.30
C ARG A 229 -25.47 8.40 -8.78
N VAL A 230 -25.80 7.34 -8.05
CA VAL A 230 -25.39 5.95 -8.35
C VAL A 230 -26.40 5.22 -9.24
N SER A 231 -27.64 5.73 -9.33
CA SER A 231 -28.75 5.03 -9.98
C SER A 231 -28.86 5.31 -11.49
N GLY A 232 -28.35 4.37 -12.31
CA GLY A 232 -29.18 3.50 -13.18
C GLY A 232 -29.43 3.87 -14.64
N LYS A 233 -29.13 5.08 -15.11
CA LYS A 233 -29.24 5.42 -16.54
C LYS A 233 -28.11 6.36 -16.94
N ASP A 234 -27.03 5.80 -17.45
CA ASP A 234 -26.20 6.54 -18.38
C ASP A 234 -27.07 6.79 -19.61
N TYR A 235 -27.60 8.00 -19.76
CA TYR A 235 -28.39 8.39 -20.92
C TYR A 235 -27.46 8.44 -22.14
N HIS A 236 -27.27 7.28 -22.77
CA HIS A 236 -26.63 7.14 -24.08
C HIS A 236 -27.38 7.97 -25.12
#